data_AF-A0A1F8MY96-F1
#
_entry.id   AF-A0A1F8MY96-F1
#
_cell.length_a   1.000
_cell.length_b   1.000
_cell.length_c   1.000
_cell.angle_alpha   90.00
_cell.angle_beta   90.00
_cell.angle_gamma   90.00
#
_symmetry.space_group_name_H-M   'P 1'
#
loop_
_entity.id
_entity.type
_entity.pdbx_description
1 polymer ?
#
loop_
_entity_poly.entity_id
_entity_poly.type
_entity_poly.pdbx_seq_one_letter_code
_entity_poly.pdbx_strand_id
1 'polypeptide(L)'
;MFCPKCGKETPENQAFCSSCGAPLQGLGTTNTSGMGSLAQIPPEIRGWNWGGFFLNWIWGIGNSVWIALLGLIPFVGFVMSFVLGAKGSEWAWAARKWDSVEHFKRTQRMWALIGLIIFIVGVVLWAMYILVVVFAVITSDDGLGVDLRNNKSASDPTWDQLLDFLITDPTDEQAYYEGVRVCTDFAEELHNNAEADGIRAGYVEIQFVDSEVGHALNVFETVDKGWVYVDCTGPDISTVMPSLPGGGLDVSCEYDSIAYVQVGKEYGVVGIDAAESPTYTFYEDYVRWWEEYETALEEYDAEATAYDLLYDRCGGIASPGECSSLVSMYDALENEQLRLEAMLEDLGSCSWESLGIVSDIDIYW
;
A
#
# COMPACT_ATOMS: atom_id res chain seq x y z
N MET A 1 57.64 15.41 -15.99
CA MET A 1 56.61 14.33 -16.11
C MET A 1 56.86 13.22 -15.08
N PHE A 2 55.84 12.50 -14.60
CA PHE A 2 56.04 11.40 -13.64
C PHE A 2 56.02 10.03 -14.33
N CYS A 3 56.88 9.11 -13.91
CA CYS A 3 56.88 7.75 -14.46
C CYS A 3 55.62 6.98 -14.02
N PRO A 4 54.81 6.45 -14.95
CA PRO A 4 53.56 5.75 -14.60
C PRO A 4 53.80 4.41 -13.88
N LYS A 5 55.01 3.86 -13.94
CA LYS A 5 55.35 2.59 -13.28
C LYS A 5 55.83 2.77 -11.84
N CYS A 6 56.54 3.86 -11.53
CA CYS A 6 57.20 4.03 -10.23
C CYS A 6 56.95 5.39 -9.56
N GLY A 7 56.19 6.29 -10.18
CA GLY A 7 55.76 7.56 -9.59
C GLY A 7 56.85 8.61 -9.41
N LYS A 8 58.10 8.35 -9.82
CA LYS A 8 59.20 9.32 -9.70
C LYS A 8 59.18 10.37 -10.81
N GLU A 9 59.59 11.57 -10.46
CA GLU A 9 59.71 12.69 -11.39
C GLU A 9 60.81 12.40 -12.43
N THR A 10 60.49 12.68 -13.69
CA THR A 10 61.33 12.40 -14.86
C THR A 10 61.33 13.62 -15.80
N PRO A 11 62.49 13.94 -16.43
CA PRO A 11 62.59 15.00 -17.42
C PRO A 11 61.73 14.72 -18.66
N GLU A 12 61.18 15.75 -19.30
CA GLU A 12 60.17 15.64 -20.37
C GLU A 12 60.64 15.00 -21.70
N ASN A 13 61.94 14.75 -21.87
CA ASN A 13 62.50 14.24 -23.13
C ASN A 13 63.30 12.94 -22.95
N GLN A 14 62.96 12.12 -21.96
CA GLN A 14 63.63 10.84 -21.72
C GLN A 14 62.86 9.69 -22.35
N ALA A 15 63.52 8.81 -23.11
CA ALA A 15 62.88 7.63 -23.72
C ALA A 15 62.60 6.51 -22.71
N PHE A 16 63.25 6.52 -21.54
CA PHE A 16 63.10 5.54 -20.47
C PHE A 16 63.23 6.21 -19.10
N CYS A 17 62.54 5.69 -18.07
CA CYS A 17 62.61 6.18 -16.71
C CYS A 17 63.95 5.82 -16.07
N SER A 18 64.71 6.84 -15.65
CA SER A 18 65.99 6.69 -14.97
C SER A 18 65.97 5.83 -13.69
N SER A 19 64.81 5.69 -13.04
CA SER A 19 64.69 4.96 -11.77
C SER A 19 64.23 3.52 -11.91
N CYS A 20 63.47 3.16 -12.94
CA CYS A 20 62.89 1.82 -13.06
C CYS A 20 62.96 1.22 -14.48
N GLY A 21 63.59 1.93 -15.42
CA GLY A 21 63.82 1.46 -16.79
C GLY A 21 62.57 1.36 -17.68
N ALA A 22 61.41 1.88 -17.25
CA ALA A 22 60.19 1.82 -18.04
C ALA A 22 60.26 2.75 -19.27
N PRO A 23 59.82 2.33 -20.47
CA PRO A 23 59.78 3.19 -21.65
C PRO A 23 58.84 4.39 -21.43
N LEU A 24 59.28 5.55 -21.90
CA LEU A 24 58.62 6.87 -21.78
C LEU A 24 58.44 7.57 -23.17
N GLN A 25 58.84 6.94 -24.28
CA GLN A 25 58.60 7.48 -25.62
C GLN A 25 57.09 7.57 -25.93
N GLY A 26 56.64 8.74 -26.40
CA GLY A 26 55.23 9.04 -26.74
C GLY A 26 54.49 9.96 -25.76
N LEU A 27 55.19 10.52 -24.76
CA LEU A 27 54.62 11.32 -23.67
C LEU A 27 54.44 12.83 -23.95
N GLY A 28 54.51 13.26 -25.22
CA GLY A 28 53.98 14.56 -25.64
C GLY A 28 52.47 14.43 -25.88
N THR A 29 51.64 15.07 -25.04
CA THR A 29 50.16 15.09 -25.12
C THR A 29 49.39 13.82 -24.71
N THR A 30 49.86 13.08 -23.71
CA THR A 30 49.14 11.86 -23.29
C THR A 30 47.82 12.18 -22.60
N ASN A 31 46.73 11.92 -23.30
CA ASN A 31 45.38 11.84 -22.74
C ASN A 31 45.38 10.95 -21.48
N THR A 32 44.99 11.51 -20.33
CA THR A 32 45.02 10.86 -19.00
C THR A 32 43.67 10.23 -18.60
N SER A 33 42.68 10.22 -19.50
CA SER A 33 41.39 9.57 -19.24
C SER A 33 41.55 8.08 -18.90
N GLY A 34 40.63 7.56 -18.08
CA GLY A 34 40.61 6.16 -17.66
C GLY A 34 41.68 5.77 -16.63
N MET A 35 42.45 6.72 -16.11
CA MET A 35 43.49 6.47 -15.09
C MET A 35 42.96 6.58 -13.64
N GLY A 36 41.64 6.62 -13.44
CA GLY A 36 41.02 6.72 -12.12
C GLY A 36 41.47 7.99 -11.38
N SER A 37 41.94 7.83 -10.14
CA SER A 37 42.41 8.95 -9.30
C SER A 37 43.65 9.68 -9.85
N LEU A 38 44.37 9.10 -10.80
CA LEU A 38 45.54 9.70 -11.45
C LEU A 38 45.18 10.48 -12.72
N ALA A 39 43.90 10.50 -13.12
CA ALA A 39 43.45 11.22 -14.30
C ALA A 39 43.52 12.74 -14.08
N GLN A 40 44.26 13.45 -14.94
CA GLN A 40 44.26 14.91 -14.97
C GLN A 40 43.04 15.38 -15.76
N ILE A 41 42.10 16.06 -15.09
CA ILE A 41 40.85 16.53 -15.69
C ILE A 41 41.11 17.83 -16.46
N PRO A 42 40.98 17.83 -17.81
CA PRO A 42 41.13 19.03 -18.61
C PRO A 42 40.11 20.10 -18.20
N PRO A 43 40.49 21.38 -18.07
CA PRO A 43 39.56 22.44 -17.70
C PRO A 43 38.35 22.55 -18.63
N GLU A 44 38.50 22.18 -19.90
CA GLU A 44 37.48 22.37 -20.93
C GLU A 44 36.31 21.37 -20.84
N ILE A 45 36.45 20.30 -20.04
CA ILE A 45 35.37 19.32 -19.79
C ILE A 45 34.67 19.54 -18.44
N ARG A 46 35.17 20.47 -17.63
CA ARG A 46 34.52 20.85 -16.37
C ARG A 46 33.23 21.59 -16.68
N GLY A 47 32.18 21.25 -15.96
CA GLY A 47 30.86 21.84 -16.15
C GLY A 47 29.76 20.80 -16.00
N TRP A 48 28.53 21.31 -16.07
CA TRP A 48 27.33 20.52 -15.81
C TRP A 48 27.15 19.39 -16.83
N ASN A 49 26.93 18.18 -16.33
CA ASN A 49 26.65 16.99 -17.12
C ASN A 49 25.14 16.75 -17.20
N TRP A 50 24.53 17.27 -18.26
CA TRP A 50 23.09 17.08 -18.51
C TRP A 50 22.70 15.61 -18.73
N GLY A 51 23.60 14.79 -19.30
CA GLY A 51 23.36 13.36 -19.46
C GLY A 51 23.23 12.65 -18.11
N GLY A 52 24.16 12.90 -17.19
CA GLY A 52 24.15 12.36 -15.83
C GLY A 52 22.96 12.85 -15.01
N PHE A 53 22.58 14.11 -15.16
CA PHE A 53 21.42 14.70 -14.49
C PHE A 53 20.09 14.04 -14.93
N PHE A 54 19.85 13.90 -16.24
CA PHE A 54 18.56 13.38 -16.74
C PHE A 54 18.46 11.85 -16.69
N LEU A 55 19.57 11.13 -16.91
CA LEU A 55 19.55 9.68 -17.11
C LEU A 55 20.21 8.88 -15.97
N ASN A 56 20.71 9.56 -14.94
CA ASN A 56 21.20 8.96 -13.69
C ASN A 56 22.02 7.67 -13.90
N TRP A 57 21.48 6.54 -13.45
CA TRP A 57 22.11 5.23 -13.49
C TRP A 57 22.32 4.72 -14.91
N ILE A 58 21.43 5.04 -15.87
CA ILE A 58 21.56 4.65 -17.29
C ILE A 58 22.81 5.31 -17.88
N TRP A 59 22.95 6.62 -17.66
CA TRP A 59 24.15 7.35 -18.06
C TRP A 59 25.40 6.82 -17.32
N GLY A 60 25.26 6.47 -16.04
CA GLY A 60 26.33 5.92 -15.23
C GLY A 60 26.90 4.60 -15.77
N ILE A 61 26.03 3.65 -16.14
CA ILE A 61 26.42 2.39 -16.78
C ILE A 61 27.16 2.67 -18.10
N GLY A 62 26.61 3.57 -18.95
CA GLY A 62 27.23 3.93 -20.23
C GLY A 62 28.60 4.61 -20.13
N ASN A 63 28.93 5.18 -18.97
CA ASN A 63 30.16 5.93 -18.72
C ASN A 63 31.06 5.32 -17.63
N SER A 64 30.76 4.10 -17.17
CA SER A 64 31.48 3.39 -16.10
C SER A 64 31.51 4.15 -14.75
N VAL A 65 30.48 4.94 -14.47
CA VAL A 65 30.32 5.71 -13.22
C VAL A 65 29.31 4.98 -12.32
N TRP A 66 29.76 3.94 -11.62
CA TRP A 66 28.90 3.03 -10.85
C TRP A 66 28.20 3.68 -9.63
N ILE A 67 28.76 4.77 -9.10
CA ILE A 67 28.10 5.54 -8.02
C ILE A 67 26.73 6.09 -8.46
N ALA A 68 26.47 6.19 -9.77
CA ALA A 68 25.18 6.58 -10.30
C ALA A 68 24.05 5.57 -9.98
N LEU A 69 24.37 4.33 -9.58
CA LEU A 69 23.38 3.33 -9.14
C LEU A 69 22.66 3.74 -7.85
N LEU A 70 23.25 4.63 -7.04
CA LEU A 70 22.55 5.26 -5.91
C LEU A 70 21.32 6.06 -6.37
N GLY A 71 21.20 6.36 -7.67
CA GLY A 71 20.02 6.87 -8.33
C GLY A 71 18.76 6.00 -8.18
N LEU A 72 18.90 4.71 -7.85
CA LEU A 72 17.78 3.77 -7.69
C LEU A 72 17.14 3.81 -6.29
N ILE A 73 17.81 4.43 -5.31
CA ILE A 73 17.30 4.53 -3.95
C ILE A 73 16.37 5.76 -3.88
N PRO A 74 15.11 5.62 -3.41
CA PRO A 74 14.19 6.76 -3.24
C PRO A 74 14.82 7.89 -2.42
N PHE A 75 14.50 9.14 -2.75
CA PHE A 75 15.06 10.39 -2.17
C PHE A 75 16.56 10.61 -2.36
N VAL A 76 17.40 9.60 -2.14
CA VAL A 76 18.84 9.62 -2.45
C VAL A 76 19.04 9.86 -3.95
N GLY A 77 18.23 9.22 -4.80
CA GLY A 77 18.32 9.38 -6.25
C GLY A 77 18.05 10.80 -6.73
N PHE A 78 17.18 11.54 -6.04
CA PHE A 78 16.93 12.96 -6.33
C PHE A 78 18.20 13.78 -6.11
N VAL A 79 18.83 13.66 -4.93
CA VAL A 79 20.11 14.34 -4.63
C VAL A 79 21.21 13.91 -5.59
N MET A 80 21.31 12.61 -5.86
CA MET A 80 22.31 12.05 -6.76
C MET A 80 22.19 12.56 -8.20
N SER A 81 20.99 12.91 -8.65
CA SER A 81 20.79 13.55 -9.97
C SER A 81 21.58 14.86 -10.08
N PHE A 82 21.55 15.69 -9.04
CA PHE A 82 22.31 16.94 -9.00
C PHE A 82 23.82 16.69 -8.83
N VAL A 83 24.21 15.69 -8.05
CA VAL A 83 25.62 15.32 -7.87
C VAL A 83 26.22 14.83 -9.19
N LEU A 84 25.50 13.98 -9.93
CA LEU A 84 25.89 13.53 -11.26
C LEU A 84 25.89 14.69 -12.27
N GLY A 85 24.97 15.63 -12.14
CA GLY A 85 25.01 16.89 -12.88
C GLY A 85 26.30 17.68 -12.64
N ALA A 86 26.70 17.86 -11.38
CA ALA A 86 27.88 18.67 -11.03
C ALA A 86 29.22 17.97 -11.33
N LYS A 87 29.32 16.66 -11.04
CA LYS A 87 30.59 15.91 -11.08
C LYS A 87 30.68 14.84 -12.15
N GLY A 88 29.59 14.54 -12.85
CA GLY A 88 29.52 13.42 -13.80
C GLY A 88 30.60 13.49 -14.88
N SER A 89 30.87 14.67 -15.45
CA SER A 89 31.90 14.80 -16.48
C SER A 89 33.30 14.43 -15.99
N GLU A 90 33.63 14.78 -14.75
CA GLU A 90 34.91 14.44 -14.12
C GLU A 90 35.02 12.93 -13.86
N TRP A 91 33.97 12.35 -13.30
CA TRP A 91 33.91 10.92 -13.02
C TRP A 91 33.95 10.07 -14.29
N ALA A 92 33.22 10.45 -15.32
CA ALA A 92 33.23 9.75 -16.62
C ALA A 92 34.59 9.83 -17.32
N TRP A 93 35.29 10.97 -17.19
CA TRP A 93 36.65 11.12 -17.73
C TRP A 93 37.66 10.24 -16.99
N ALA A 94 37.55 10.16 -15.66
CA ALA A 94 38.44 9.34 -14.84
C ALA A 94 38.17 7.83 -15.00
N ALA A 95 36.91 7.44 -15.21
CA ALA A 95 36.48 6.04 -15.20
C ALA A 95 36.77 5.25 -16.49
N ARG A 96 36.81 5.92 -17.65
CA ARG A 96 36.97 5.28 -18.96
C ARG A 96 38.01 5.96 -19.82
N LYS A 97 38.71 5.19 -20.66
CA LYS A 97 39.61 5.72 -21.69
C LYS A 97 38.81 6.34 -22.85
N TRP A 98 39.14 7.59 -23.18
CA TRP A 98 38.60 8.34 -24.32
C TRP A 98 39.72 8.62 -25.32
N ASP A 99 39.42 8.75 -26.61
CA ASP A 99 40.44 9.03 -27.63
C ASP A 99 40.97 10.48 -27.55
N SER A 100 40.07 11.45 -27.37
CA SER A 100 40.40 12.86 -27.17
C SER A 100 39.32 13.60 -26.36
N VAL A 101 39.59 14.85 -26.00
CA VAL A 101 38.62 15.75 -25.34
C VAL A 101 37.40 16.00 -26.23
N GLU A 102 37.61 16.13 -27.55
CA GLU A 102 36.56 16.33 -28.54
C GLU A 102 35.65 15.10 -28.65
N HIS A 103 36.24 13.90 -28.65
CA HIS A 103 35.49 12.65 -28.64
C HIS A 103 34.60 12.52 -27.40
N PHE A 104 35.14 12.87 -26.21
CA PHE A 104 34.36 12.92 -24.98
C PHE A 104 33.21 13.92 -25.06
N LYS A 105 33.48 15.17 -25.47
CA LYS A 105 32.46 16.22 -25.58
C LYS A 105 31.34 15.84 -26.55
N ARG A 106 31.68 15.24 -27.70
CA ARG A 106 30.69 14.77 -28.67
C ARG A 106 29.78 13.71 -28.05
N THR A 107 30.35 12.76 -27.31
CA THR A 107 29.60 11.70 -26.63
C THR A 107 28.69 12.27 -25.54
N GLN A 108 29.20 13.16 -24.67
CA GLN A 108 28.39 13.77 -23.61
C GLN A 108 27.26 14.66 -24.17
N ARG A 109 27.46 15.33 -25.32
CA ARG A 109 26.38 16.06 -26.00
C ARG A 109 25.26 15.15 -26.48
N MET A 110 25.59 13.97 -26.99
CA MET A 110 24.59 12.99 -27.42
C MET A 110 23.78 12.47 -26.22
N TRP A 111 24.46 12.16 -25.10
CA TRP A 111 23.80 11.81 -23.84
C TRP A 111 22.88 12.93 -23.33
N ALA A 112 23.35 14.18 -23.36
CA ALA A 112 22.56 15.34 -22.96
C ALA A 112 21.30 15.50 -23.82
N LEU A 113 21.42 15.35 -25.15
CA LEU A 113 20.30 15.45 -26.07
C LEU A 113 19.28 14.33 -25.86
N ILE A 114 19.73 13.08 -25.78
CA ILE A 114 18.85 11.92 -25.55
C ILE A 114 18.15 12.05 -24.20
N GLY A 115 18.90 12.44 -23.16
CA GLY A 115 18.35 12.66 -21.82
C GLY A 115 17.27 13.73 -21.79
N LEU A 116 17.50 14.85 -22.48
CA LEU A 116 16.53 15.94 -22.57
C LEU A 116 15.25 15.50 -23.32
N ILE A 117 15.38 14.77 -24.43
CA ILE A 117 14.24 14.26 -25.19
C ILE A 117 13.39 13.33 -24.33
N ILE A 118 14.02 12.36 -23.65
CA ILE A 118 13.34 11.41 -22.76
C ILE A 118 12.65 12.16 -21.61
N PHE A 119 13.31 13.14 -21.01
CA PHE A 119 12.75 13.96 -19.94
C PHE A 119 11.50 14.72 -20.41
N ILE A 120 11.57 15.41 -21.56
CA ILE A 120 10.42 16.15 -22.12
C ILE A 120 9.26 15.22 -22.44
N VAL A 121 9.52 14.07 -23.09
CA VAL A 121 8.48 13.08 -23.39
C VAL A 121 7.85 12.57 -22.10
N GLY A 122 8.65 12.26 -21.08
CA GLY A 122 8.15 11.84 -19.77
C GLY A 122 7.25 12.90 -19.11
N VAL A 123 7.65 14.17 -19.12
CA VAL A 123 6.83 15.28 -18.60
C VAL A 123 5.53 15.44 -19.38
N VAL A 124 5.56 15.32 -20.71
CA VAL A 124 4.35 15.39 -21.55
C VAL A 124 3.42 14.21 -21.27
N LEU A 125 3.93 12.99 -21.20
CA LEU A 125 3.13 11.80 -20.89
C LEU A 125 2.52 11.88 -19.48
N TRP A 126 3.29 12.37 -18.50
CA TRP A 126 2.80 12.59 -17.15
C TRP A 126 1.70 13.66 -17.12
N ALA A 127 1.89 14.79 -17.81
CA ALA A 127 0.88 15.82 -17.91
C ALA A 127 -0.39 15.33 -18.63
N MET A 128 -0.24 14.56 -19.72
CA MET A 128 -1.36 13.92 -20.43
C MET A 128 -2.10 12.93 -19.54
N TYR A 129 -1.38 12.13 -18.76
CA TYR A 129 -1.97 11.22 -17.77
C TYR A 129 -2.78 11.99 -16.73
N ILE A 130 -2.22 13.06 -16.14
CA ILE A 130 -2.94 13.93 -15.20
C ILE A 130 -4.17 14.54 -15.86
N LEU A 131 -4.07 14.99 -17.11
CA LEU A 131 -5.23 15.50 -17.84
C LEU A 131 -6.31 14.44 -18.06
N VAL A 132 -5.94 13.19 -18.38
CA VAL A 132 -6.89 12.09 -18.52
C VAL A 132 -7.54 11.76 -17.19
N VAL A 133 -6.79 11.71 -16.09
CA VAL A 133 -7.34 11.47 -14.74
C VAL A 133 -8.27 12.61 -14.33
N VAL A 134 -7.84 13.86 -14.46
CA VAL A 134 -8.68 15.03 -14.15
C VAL A 134 -9.90 15.08 -15.04
N PHE A 135 -9.77 14.77 -16.34
CA PHE A 135 -10.93 14.65 -17.22
C PHE A 135 -11.85 13.52 -16.76
N ALA A 136 -11.33 12.33 -16.45
CA ALA A 136 -12.11 11.22 -15.94
C ALA A 136 -12.82 11.55 -14.61
N VAL A 137 -12.24 12.38 -13.75
CA VAL A 137 -12.84 12.87 -12.49
C VAL A 137 -13.85 14.01 -12.73
N ILE A 138 -13.67 14.83 -13.78
CA ILE A 138 -14.62 15.91 -14.11
C ILE A 138 -15.78 15.39 -14.98
N THR A 139 -15.53 14.34 -15.76
CA THR A 139 -16.52 13.66 -16.61
C THR A 139 -17.01 12.36 -16.02
N SER A 140 -16.50 11.93 -14.86
CA SER A 140 -17.34 11.22 -13.91
C SER A 140 -18.41 12.23 -13.53
N ASP A 141 -19.42 12.29 -14.38
CA ASP A 141 -20.73 12.78 -14.05
C ASP A 141 -21.18 11.90 -12.88
N ASP A 142 -20.82 12.31 -11.66
CA ASP A 142 -21.32 11.74 -10.42
C ASP A 142 -22.82 12.04 -10.25
N GLY A 143 -23.41 12.80 -11.18
CA GLY A 143 -24.84 12.82 -11.40
C GLY A 143 -25.66 13.37 -10.23
N LEU A 144 -25.08 13.71 -9.06
CA LEU A 144 -25.79 14.20 -7.86
C LEU A 144 -27.14 13.48 -7.60
N GLY A 145 -27.22 12.20 -7.94
CA GLY A 145 -28.47 11.46 -7.95
C GLY A 145 -28.21 9.98 -8.18
N VAL A 146 -28.74 9.18 -7.26
CA VAL A 146 -28.73 7.72 -7.32
C VAL A 146 -29.59 7.24 -8.51
N ASP A 147 -29.05 6.42 -9.42
CA ASP A 147 -29.77 5.81 -10.56
C ASP A 147 -30.29 4.41 -10.23
N LEU A 148 -31.43 4.34 -9.53
CA LEU A 148 -32.07 3.06 -9.18
C LEU A 148 -32.80 2.45 -10.39
N ARG A 149 -32.41 1.22 -10.76
CA ARG A 149 -32.91 0.45 -11.91
C ARG A 149 -33.86 -0.66 -11.49
N ASN A 150 -35.06 -0.28 -11.09
CA ASN A 150 -36.03 -1.23 -10.54
C ASN A 150 -36.58 -2.17 -11.62
N ASN A 151 -36.63 -3.46 -11.30
CA ASN A 151 -37.20 -4.52 -12.11
C ASN A 151 -38.61 -4.86 -11.61
N LYS A 152 -39.62 -4.55 -12.43
CA LYS A 152 -41.04 -4.80 -12.08
C LYS A 152 -41.41 -6.28 -11.89
N SER A 153 -40.52 -7.20 -12.29
CA SER A 153 -40.69 -8.64 -12.07
C SER A 153 -39.86 -9.20 -10.92
N ALA A 154 -39.05 -8.36 -10.27
CA ALA A 154 -38.32 -8.74 -9.08
C ALA A 154 -39.28 -9.08 -7.94
N SER A 155 -38.82 -9.97 -7.05
CA SER A 155 -39.59 -10.47 -5.93
C SER A 155 -38.76 -10.49 -4.65
N ASP A 156 -39.47 -10.40 -3.54
CA ASP A 156 -38.94 -10.52 -2.17
C ASP A 156 -38.24 -11.90 -1.99
N PRO A 157 -36.96 -11.95 -1.58
CA PRO A 157 -36.20 -13.20 -1.40
C PRO A 157 -36.54 -13.88 -0.06
N THR A 158 -36.12 -15.13 0.15
CA THR A 158 -35.93 -15.67 1.50
C THR A 158 -34.61 -15.16 2.09
N TRP A 159 -34.43 -15.25 3.41
CA TRP A 159 -33.13 -14.97 4.05
C TRP A 159 -31.97 -15.70 3.37
N ASP A 160 -32.10 -17.01 3.17
CA ASP A 160 -31.04 -17.82 2.53
C ASP A 160 -30.75 -17.36 1.09
N GLN A 161 -31.78 -16.98 0.32
CA GLN A 161 -31.61 -16.47 -1.04
C GLN A 161 -30.92 -15.10 -1.06
N LEU A 162 -31.18 -14.26 -0.05
CA LEU A 162 -30.49 -12.99 0.11
C LEU A 162 -29.01 -13.23 0.41
N LEU A 163 -28.67 -14.10 1.38
CA LEU A 163 -27.28 -14.40 1.69
C LEU A 163 -26.54 -15.04 0.50
N ASP A 164 -27.17 -15.98 -0.21
CA ASP A 164 -26.61 -16.56 -1.43
C ASP A 164 -26.32 -15.51 -2.51
N PHE A 165 -27.17 -14.49 -2.62
CA PHE A 165 -26.95 -13.37 -3.54
C PHE A 165 -25.75 -12.53 -3.12
N LEU A 166 -25.68 -12.09 -1.85
CA LEU A 166 -24.59 -11.27 -1.31
C LEU A 166 -23.23 -11.95 -1.53
N ILE A 167 -23.09 -13.22 -1.15
CA ILE A 167 -21.86 -14.01 -1.36
C ILE A 167 -21.38 -14.05 -2.82
N THR A 168 -22.28 -13.87 -3.79
CA THR A 168 -21.93 -13.92 -5.22
C THR A 168 -21.81 -12.55 -5.87
N ASP A 169 -22.29 -11.50 -5.21
CA ASP A 169 -22.27 -10.14 -5.71
C ASP A 169 -20.90 -9.49 -5.37
N PRO A 170 -20.17 -8.94 -6.35
CA PRO A 170 -18.81 -8.44 -6.11
C PRO A 170 -18.77 -6.97 -5.67
N THR A 171 -19.88 -6.41 -5.18
CA THR A 171 -19.95 -4.97 -4.87
C THR A 171 -19.01 -4.60 -3.71
N ASP A 172 -18.92 -5.45 -2.70
CA ASP A 172 -18.11 -5.27 -1.48
C ASP A 172 -16.60 -5.49 -1.74
N GLU A 173 -16.22 -6.24 -2.79
CA GLU A 173 -14.83 -6.44 -3.21
C GLU A 173 -14.15 -5.14 -3.70
N GLN A 174 -14.93 -4.08 -3.92
CA GLN A 174 -14.44 -2.80 -4.42
C GLN A 174 -13.97 -1.91 -3.27
N ALA A 175 -12.85 -1.20 -3.45
CA ALA A 175 -12.32 -0.34 -2.39
C ALA A 175 -13.12 0.97 -2.26
N TYR A 176 -13.44 1.34 -1.02
CA TYR A 176 -13.97 2.65 -0.67
C TYR A 176 -12.90 3.73 -0.86
N TYR A 177 -13.26 4.81 -1.56
CA TYR A 177 -12.41 5.97 -1.75
C TYR A 177 -13.23 7.25 -1.66
N GLU A 178 -12.94 8.05 -0.63
CA GLU A 178 -13.62 9.33 -0.41
C GLU A 178 -13.56 10.22 -1.67
N GLY A 179 -14.75 10.62 -2.14
CA GLY A 179 -14.90 11.48 -3.32
C GLY A 179 -14.71 10.79 -4.68
N VAL A 180 -14.57 9.45 -4.73
CA VAL A 180 -14.58 8.67 -5.99
C VAL A 180 -15.55 7.50 -5.93
N ARG A 181 -15.59 6.77 -4.82
CA ARG A 181 -16.53 5.66 -4.59
C ARG A 181 -16.88 5.60 -3.11
N VAL A 182 -18.05 6.08 -2.76
CA VAL A 182 -18.55 6.22 -1.39
C VAL A 182 -19.75 5.29 -1.16
N CYS A 183 -20.27 5.23 0.07
CA CYS A 183 -21.37 4.32 0.45
C CYS A 183 -22.58 4.40 -0.51
N THR A 184 -22.89 5.59 -1.03
CA THR A 184 -23.92 5.79 -2.06
C THR A 184 -23.69 4.96 -3.32
N ASP A 185 -22.44 4.87 -3.81
CA ASP A 185 -22.10 4.11 -5.01
C ASP A 185 -22.23 2.59 -4.78
N PHE A 186 -21.82 2.11 -3.60
CA PHE A 186 -21.98 0.70 -3.21
C PHE A 186 -23.46 0.34 -3.11
N ALA A 187 -24.25 1.15 -2.40
CA ALA A 187 -25.67 0.90 -2.23
C ALA A 187 -26.48 0.99 -3.54
N GLU A 188 -26.08 1.88 -4.47
CA GLU A 188 -26.65 1.91 -5.82
C GLU A 188 -26.32 0.63 -6.62
N GLU A 189 -25.06 0.20 -6.60
CA GLU A 189 -24.60 -0.96 -7.37
C GLU A 189 -25.26 -2.25 -6.87
N LEU A 190 -25.27 -2.49 -5.55
CA LEU A 190 -25.91 -3.67 -4.96
C LEU A 190 -27.41 -3.71 -5.25
N HIS A 191 -28.11 -2.58 -5.10
CA HIS A 191 -29.53 -2.47 -5.46
C HIS A 191 -29.77 -2.90 -6.93
N ASN A 192 -28.98 -2.34 -7.84
CA ASN A 192 -29.15 -2.56 -9.26
C ASN A 192 -28.79 -3.99 -9.68
N ASN A 193 -27.80 -4.61 -9.04
CA ASN A 193 -27.44 -6.01 -9.26
C ASN A 193 -28.55 -6.95 -8.75
N ALA A 194 -29.08 -6.69 -7.55
CA ALA A 194 -30.20 -7.46 -7.00
C ALA A 194 -31.44 -7.42 -7.92
N GLU A 195 -31.84 -6.21 -8.34
CA GLU A 195 -32.99 -6.03 -9.24
C GLU A 195 -32.77 -6.71 -10.60
N ALA A 196 -31.53 -6.69 -11.12
CA ALA A 196 -31.17 -7.40 -12.34
C ALA A 196 -31.30 -8.93 -12.20
N ASP A 197 -31.00 -9.47 -11.01
CA ASP A 197 -31.16 -10.88 -10.65
C ASP A 197 -32.60 -11.25 -10.24
N GLY A 198 -33.51 -10.27 -10.26
CA GLY A 198 -34.92 -10.48 -9.93
C GLY A 198 -35.20 -10.53 -8.43
N ILE A 199 -34.27 -10.03 -7.61
CA ILE A 199 -34.42 -9.83 -6.18
C ILE A 199 -34.84 -8.38 -5.95
N ARG A 200 -35.96 -8.18 -5.26
CA ARG A 200 -36.46 -6.83 -4.99
C ARG A 200 -35.63 -6.16 -3.91
N ALA A 201 -35.09 -4.99 -4.19
CA ALA A 201 -34.22 -4.24 -3.30
C ALA A 201 -34.75 -2.82 -3.08
N GLY A 202 -34.40 -2.25 -1.93
CA GLY A 202 -34.58 -0.84 -1.62
C GLY A 202 -33.24 -0.18 -1.34
N TYR A 203 -33.15 1.12 -1.61
CA TYR A 203 -32.04 1.98 -1.23
C TYR A 203 -32.40 2.73 0.06
N VAL A 204 -31.43 2.89 0.96
CA VAL A 204 -31.65 3.47 2.29
C VAL A 204 -30.63 4.57 2.55
N GLU A 205 -31.10 5.70 3.06
CA GLU A 205 -30.27 6.76 3.62
C GLU A 205 -30.45 6.80 5.15
N ILE A 206 -29.32 6.78 5.85
CA ILE A 206 -29.24 6.87 7.31
C ILE A 206 -28.63 8.22 7.68
N GLN A 207 -29.26 8.90 8.64
CA GLN A 207 -28.66 10.06 9.30
C GLN A 207 -28.27 9.68 10.72
N PHE A 208 -27.18 10.28 11.21
CA PHE A 208 -26.73 10.10 12.59
C PHE A 208 -26.95 11.36 13.43
N VAL A 209 -27.07 11.16 14.74
CA VAL A 209 -27.08 12.26 15.72
C VAL A 209 -25.73 12.96 15.70
N ASP A 210 -25.74 14.29 15.67
CA ASP A 210 -24.56 15.16 15.69
C ASP A 210 -23.54 14.93 14.54
N SER A 211 -23.96 14.29 13.44
CA SER A 211 -23.16 14.14 12.22
C SER A 211 -23.78 14.92 11.05
N GLU A 212 -22.95 15.60 10.26
CA GLU A 212 -23.34 16.17 8.96
C GLU A 212 -23.19 15.17 7.81
N VAL A 213 -22.54 14.02 8.07
CA VAL A 213 -22.31 12.94 7.12
C VAL A 213 -23.25 11.79 7.47
N GLY A 214 -24.13 11.43 6.52
CA GLY A 214 -24.99 10.25 6.62
C GLY A 214 -24.31 8.98 6.09
N HIS A 215 -25.07 7.90 6.01
CA HIS A 215 -24.64 6.63 5.41
C HIS A 215 -25.68 6.11 4.43
N ALA A 216 -25.27 5.37 3.41
CA ALA A 216 -26.15 4.77 2.43
C ALA A 216 -25.98 3.26 2.42
N LEU A 217 -27.08 2.52 2.37
CA LEU A 217 -27.12 1.07 2.43
C LEU A 217 -28.38 0.53 1.74
N ASN A 218 -28.64 -0.78 1.79
CA ASN A 218 -29.80 -1.40 1.15
C ASN A 218 -30.78 -2.03 2.14
N VAL A 219 -32.03 -2.17 1.73
CA VAL A 219 -33.05 -2.94 2.47
C VAL A 219 -33.70 -3.97 1.56
N PHE A 220 -33.87 -5.17 2.09
CA PHE A 220 -34.56 -6.27 1.43
C PHE A 220 -35.73 -6.72 2.30
N GLU A 221 -36.92 -6.76 1.73
CA GLU A 221 -38.07 -7.36 2.39
C GLU A 221 -37.99 -8.87 2.15
N THR A 222 -37.60 -9.64 3.17
CA THR A 222 -37.55 -11.10 3.08
C THR A 222 -38.89 -11.72 3.44
N VAL A 223 -39.24 -12.82 2.78
CA VAL A 223 -40.54 -13.50 2.99
C VAL A 223 -40.64 -14.25 4.33
N ASP A 224 -39.52 -14.48 5.01
CA ASP A 224 -39.40 -15.31 6.20
C ASP A 224 -38.82 -14.60 7.43
N LYS A 225 -38.01 -13.54 7.26
CA LYS A 225 -37.42 -12.78 8.38
C LYS A 225 -37.79 -11.29 8.40
N GLY A 226 -38.59 -10.82 7.44
CA GLY A 226 -39.00 -9.42 7.34
C GLY A 226 -37.89 -8.54 6.75
N TRP A 227 -37.81 -7.28 7.17
CA TRP A 227 -36.82 -6.34 6.63
C TRP A 227 -35.41 -6.69 7.10
N VAL A 228 -34.49 -6.74 6.15
CA VAL A 228 -33.07 -6.97 6.35
C VAL A 228 -32.34 -5.79 5.74
N TYR A 229 -31.53 -5.10 6.54
CA TYR A 229 -30.67 -4.03 6.05
C TYR A 229 -29.29 -4.62 5.76
N VAL A 230 -28.70 -4.24 4.64
CA VAL A 230 -27.42 -4.75 4.15
C VAL A 230 -26.50 -3.58 3.91
N ASP A 231 -25.31 -3.63 4.51
CA ASP A 231 -24.22 -2.69 4.26
C ASP A 231 -23.09 -3.44 3.54
N CYS A 232 -22.91 -3.14 2.26
CA CYS A 232 -21.89 -3.75 1.40
C CYS A 232 -20.70 -2.79 1.16
N THR A 233 -20.51 -1.80 2.05
CA THR A 233 -19.41 -0.84 1.89
C THR A 233 -18.08 -1.56 2.01
N GLY A 234 -17.35 -1.65 0.89
CA GLY A 234 -16.08 -2.37 0.80
C GLY A 234 -14.93 -1.74 1.59
N PRO A 235 -13.74 -2.36 1.56
CA PRO A 235 -12.59 -1.96 2.36
C PRO A 235 -12.14 -0.52 2.07
N ASP A 236 -11.77 0.21 3.12
CA ASP A 236 -11.06 1.48 2.96
C ASP A 236 -9.78 1.29 2.12
N ILE A 237 -9.48 2.25 1.24
CA ILE A 237 -8.30 2.20 0.37
C ILE A 237 -6.98 1.98 1.13
N SER A 238 -6.91 2.42 2.39
CA SER A 238 -5.75 2.21 3.26
C SER A 238 -5.54 0.74 3.61
N THR A 239 -6.60 -0.07 3.69
CA THR A 239 -6.55 -1.51 3.95
C THR A 239 -6.02 -2.28 2.74
N VAL A 240 -6.37 -1.87 1.52
CA VAL A 240 -5.95 -2.56 0.28
C VAL A 240 -4.59 -2.10 -0.27
N MET A 241 -4.03 -0.99 0.23
CA MET A 241 -2.70 -0.50 -0.16
C MET A 241 -1.70 -0.51 1.02
N PRO A 242 -0.95 -1.61 1.23
CA PRO A 242 -0.01 -1.75 2.36
C PRO A 242 1.14 -0.73 2.38
N SER A 243 1.33 0.02 1.29
CA SER A 243 2.33 1.10 1.21
C SER A 243 1.89 2.43 1.84
N LEU A 244 0.62 2.55 2.27
CA LEU A 244 0.13 3.71 3.00
C LEU A 244 0.32 3.54 4.53
N PRO A 245 0.55 4.62 5.29
CA PRO A 245 0.60 4.54 6.76
C PRO A 245 -0.73 4.02 7.29
N GLY A 246 -0.71 2.90 8.02
CA GLY A 246 -1.93 2.19 8.47
C GLY A 246 -2.30 0.98 7.60
N GLY A 247 -1.66 0.79 6.45
CA GLY A 247 -1.88 -0.35 5.57
C GLY A 247 -1.19 -1.61 6.06
N GLY A 248 -1.99 -2.60 6.45
CA GLY A 248 -1.51 -3.90 6.92
C GLY A 248 -2.50 -4.67 7.78
N LEU A 249 -3.81 -4.44 7.64
CA LEU A 249 -4.84 -5.29 8.27
C LEU A 249 -5.32 -6.36 7.30
N ASP A 250 -5.74 -7.48 7.88
CA ASP A 250 -5.88 -8.80 7.28
C ASP A 250 -6.83 -8.84 6.07
N VAL A 251 -6.38 -9.50 5.00
CA VAL A 251 -7.09 -9.60 3.70
C VAL A 251 -8.12 -10.74 3.75
N SER A 252 -8.80 -10.91 4.89
CA SER A 252 -9.68 -12.05 5.17
C SER A 252 -11.11 -11.69 5.58
N CYS A 253 -11.42 -10.40 5.74
CA CYS A 253 -12.78 -9.95 6.03
C CYS A 253 -13.70 -10.11 4.82
N GLU A 254 -14.88 -10.68 5.06
CA GLU A 254 -16.06 -10.50 4.21
C GLU A 254 -16.64 -9.10 4.51
N TYR A 255 -16.81 -8.26 3.48
CA TYR A 255 -17.27 -6.87 3.67
C TYR A 255 -18.78 -6.75 3.56
N ASP A 256 -19.44 -7.73 2.93
CA ASP A 256 -20.88 -7.87 3.04
C ASP A 256 -21.33 -8.11 4.48
N SER A 257 -22.31 -7.32 4.90
CA SER A 257 -22.74 -7.33 6.29
C SER A 257 -24.22 -7.00 6.45
N ILE A 258 -24.80 -7.52 7.54
CA ILE A 258 -26.16 -7.20 7.95
C ILE A 258 -26.10 -5.99 8.88
N ALA A 259 -26.77 -4.93 8.48
CA ALA A 259 -26.88 -3.70 9.25
C ALA A 259 -28.07 -3.76 10.22
N TYR A 260 -27.88 -3.24 11.43
CA TYR A 260 -28.87 -3.19 12.49
C TYR A 260 -29.18 -1.73 12.78
N VAL A 261 -30.25 -1.25 12.15
CA VAL A 261 -30.63 0.17 12.20
C VAL A 261 -31.95 0.36 12.94
N GLN A 262 -31.95 1.27 13.91
CA GLN A 262 -33.16 1.70 14.62
C GLN A 262 -32.99 3.13 15.13
N VAL A 263 -33.96 4.01 14.87
CA VAL A 263 -33.90 5.41 15.34
C VAL A 263 -33.73 5.48 16.86
N GLY A 264 -32.75 6.26 17.31
CA GLY A 264 -32.36 6.43 18.70
C GLY A 264 -31.46 5.32 19.26
N LYS A 265 -31.05 4.38 18.43
CA LYS A 265 -30.13 3.29 18.75
C LYS A 265 -28.85 3.43 17.94
N GLU A 266 -27.85 2.68 18.33
CA GLU A 266 -26.56 2.64 17.67
C GLU A 266 -26.66 1.95 16.31
N TYR A 267 -25.88 2.42 15.34
CA TYR A 267 -25.71 1.74 14.06
C TYR A 267 -24.83 0.51 14.26
N GLY A 268 -25.43 -0.67 14.13
CA GLY A 268 -24.73 -1.94 14.25
C GLY A 268 -24.47 -2.60 12.91
N VAL A 269 -23.39 -3.37 12.84
CA VAL A 269 -23.06 -4.20 11.68
C VAL A 269 -22.56 -5.55 12.17
N VAL A 270 -23.01 -6.62 11.55
CA VAL A 270 -22.51 -7.99 11.76
C VAL A 270 -22.24 -8.60 10.39
N GLY A 271 -21.06 -9.20 10.21
CA GLY A 271 -20.71 -9.89 8.97
C GLY A 271 -21.74 -10.95 8.60
N ILE A 272 -21.94 -11.19 7.29
CA ILE A 272 -22.89 -12.20 6.82
C ILE A 272 -22.54 -13.63 7.27
N ASP A 273 -21.28 -13.86 7.68
CA ASP A 273 -20.78 -15.11 8.24
C ASP A 273 -21.24 -15.36 9.69
N ALA A 274 -21.58 -14.31 10.44
CA ALA A 274 -22.04 -14.40 11.84
C ALA A 274 -23.51 -14.00 12.03
N ALA A 275 -24.12 -13.28 11.10
CA ALA A 275 -25.49 -12.79 11.26
C ALA A 275 -26.54 -13.92 11.11
N GLU A 276 -27.25 -14.24 12.20
CA GLU A 276 -28.31 -15.26 12.16
C GLU A 276 -29.73 -14.69 12.11
N SER A 277 -29.90 -13.41 12.44
CA SER A 277 -31.20 -12.74 12.56
C SER A 277 -31.09 -11.24 12.28
N PRO A 278 -32.02 -10.62 11.53
CA PRO A 278 -32.01 -9.17 11.27
C PRO A 278 -32.53 -8.32 12.44
N THR A 279 -32.89 -8.94 13.57
CA THR A 279 -33.48 -8.22 14.71
C THR A 279 -32.42 -7.42 15.47
N TYR A 280 -32.72 -6.18 15.83
CA TYR A 280 -31.81 -5.36 16.66
C TYR A 280 -31.41 -6.04 17.98
N THR A 281 -32.28 -6.86 18.57
CA THR A 281 -31.94 -7.65 19.77
C THR A 281 -30.83 -8.67 19.55
N PHE A 282 -30.71 -9.22 18.34
CA PHE A 282 -29.60 -10.10 17.99
C PHE A 282 -28.29 -9.32 18.00
N TYR A 283 -28.27 -8.10 17.45
CA TYR A 283 -27.10 -7.23 17.53
C TYR A 283 -26.72 -6.86 18.97
N GLU A 284 -27.70 -6.56 19.84
CA GLU A 284 -27.42 -6.32 21.26
C GLU A 284 -26.82 -7.56 21.95
N ASP A 285 -27.23 -8.76 21.57
CA ASP A 285 -26.64 -10.01 22.05
C ASP A 285 -25.24 -10.24 21.48
N TYR A 286 -25.02 -9.93 20.19
CA TYR A 286 -23.73 -10.02 19.50
C TYR A 286 -22.67 -9.11 20.11
N VAL A 287 -23.02 -7.84 20.40
CA VAL A 287 -22.13 -6.89 21.10
C VAL A 287 -21.72 -7.46 22.46
N ARG A 288 -22.67 -8.06 23.19
CA ARG A 288 -22.36 -8.71 24.47
C ARG A 288 -21.44 -9.91 24.32
N TRP A 289 -21.58 -10.70 23.25
CA TRP A 289 -20.67 -11.83 22.97
C TRP A 289 -19.23 -11.36 22.72
N TRP A 290 -19.05 -10.23 22.01
CA TRP A 290 -17.74 -9.61 21.85
C TRP A 290 -17.15 -9.16 23.20
N GLU A 291 -17.94 -8.48 24.05
CA GLU A 291 -17.48 -8.08 25.40
C GLU A 291 -17.07 -9.30 26.25
N GLU A 292 -17.81 -10.40 26.16
CA GLU A 292 -17.50 -11.66 26.84
C GLU A 292 -16.22 -12.30 26.30
N TYR A 293 -16.00 -12.26 24.98
CA TYR A 293 -14.79 -12.75 24.33
C TYR A 293 -13.56 -11.93 24.71
N GLU A 294 -13.63 -10.61 24.62
CA GLU A 294 -12.53 -9.71 24.98
C GLU A 294 -12.12 -9.90 26.45
N THR A 295 -13.11 -10.00 27.35
CA THR A 295 -12.87 -10.28 28.77
C THR A 295 -12.15 -11.62 28.96
N ALA A 296 -12.63 -12.68 28.29
CA ALA A 296 -12.02 -14.01 28.39
C ALA A 296 -10.59 -14.04 27.80
N LEU A 297 -10.35 -13.30 26.71
CA LEU A 297 -9.03 -13.18 26.09
C LEU A 297 -8.04 -12.45 27.01
N GLU A 298 -8.47 -11.37 27.67
CA GLU A 298 -7.64 -10.66 28.66
C GLU A 298 -7.27 -11.57 29.85
N GLU A 299 -8.22 -12.38 30.33
CA GLU A 299 -7.96 -13.36 31.40
C GLU A 299 -6.96 -14.44 30.94
N TYR A 300 -7.15 -14.99 29.74
CA TYR A 300 -6.24 -15.96 29.13
C TYR A 300 -4.81 -15.39 28.98
N ASP A 301 -4.67 -14.17 28.46
CA ASP A 301 -3.36 -13.52 28.28
C ASP A 301 -2.64 -13.29 29.61
N ALA A 302 -3.39 -12.93 30.66
CA ALA A 302 -2.86 -12.79 32.01
C ALA A 302 -2.38 -14.13 32.59
N GLU A 303 -3.14 -15.22 32.37
CA GLU A 303 -2.77 -16.57 32.81
C GLU A 303 -1.57 -17.12 32.03
N ALA A 304 -1.53 -16.91 30.70
CA ALA A 304 -0.42 -17.29 29.84
C ALA A 304 0.88 -16.57 30.27
N THR A 305 0.79 -15.28 30.56
CA THR A 305 1.91 -14.50 31.12
C THR A 305 2.39 -15.08 32.45
N ALA A 306 1.47 -15.47 33.34
CA ALA A 306 1.82 -16.09 34.62
C ALA A 306 2.48 -17.47 34.43
N TYR A 307 2.01 -18.26 33.46
CA TYR A 307 2.62 -19.52 33.06
C TYR A 307 4.05 -19.32 32.57
N ASP A 308 4.28 -18.42 31.62
CA ASP A 308 5.60 -18.15 31.04
C ASP A 308 6.62 -17.73 32.11
N LEU A 309 6.23 -16.83 33.01
CA LEU A 309 7.06 -16.40 34.15
C LEU A 309 7.42 -17.56 35.08
N LEU A 310 6.51 -18.51 35.32
CA LEU A 310 6.78 -19.69 36.13
C LEU A 310 7.66 -20.69 35.37
N TYR A 311 7.39 -20.92 34.10
CA TYR A 311 8.13 -21.82 33.22
C TYR A 311 9.62 -21.42 33.17
N ASP A 312 9.90 -20.14 32.95
CA ASP A 312 11.27 -19.59 32.95
C ASP A 312 11.97 -19.77 34.29
N ARG A 313 11.27 -19.53 35.40
CA ARG A 313 11.82 -19.76 36.76
C ARG A 313 12.14 -21.23 36.99
N CYS A 314 11.30 -22.13 36.48
CA CYS A 314 11.44 -23.58 36.58
C CYS A 314 12.55 -24.15 35.69
N GLY A 315 12.84 -23.50 34.56
CA GLY A 315 14.02 -23.78 33.74
C GLY A 315 15.35 -23.33 34.37
N GLY A 316 15.29 -22.55 35.45
CA GLY A 316 16.45 -21.98 36.15
C GLY A 316 16.64 -22.46 37.59
N ILE A 317 16.04 -21.75 38.54
CA ILE A 317 16.43 -21.73 39.97
C ILE A 317 15.30 -22.18 40.92
N ALA A 318 14.12 -22.52 40.40
CA ALA A 318 12.97 -22.90 41.22
C ALA A 318 13.14 -24.29 41.86
N SER A 319 12.53 -24.47 43.02
CA SER A 319 12.42 -25.77 43.69
C SER A 319 11.37 -26.68 43.01
N PRO A 320 11.51 -28.01 43.07
CA PRO A 320 10.55 -28.93 42.44
C PRO A 320 9.08 -28.75 42.86
N GLY A 321 8.83 -28.21 44.07
CA GLY A 321 7.49 -27.93 44.55
C GLY A 321 6.85 -26.68 43.92
N GLU A 322 7.66 -25.67 43.58
CA GLU A 322 7.18 -24.44 42.92
C GLU A 322 6.71 -24.69 41.49
N CYS A 323 7.27 -25.71 40.82
CA CYS A 323 6.93 -26.07 39.45
C CYS A 323 5.78 -27.07 39.34
N SER A 324 5.19 -27.48 40.47
CA SER A 324 4.19 -28.55 40.50
C SER A 324 2.86 -28.19 39.82
N SER A 325 2.56 -26.89 39.70
CA SER A 325 1.35 -26.38 39.04
C SER A 325 1.48 -26.19 37.53
N LEU A 326 2.68 -26.30 36.94
CA LEU A 326 2.89 -26.00 35.51
C LEU A 326 2.03 -26.88 34.59
N VAL A 327 1.89 -28.16 34.90
CA VAL A 327 1.07 -29.09 34.10
C VAL A 327 -0.40 -28.67 34.14
N SER A 328 -0.95 -28.42 35.34
CA SER A 328 -2.35 -27.99 35.46
C SER A 328 -2.62 -26.61 34.86
N MET A 329 -1.63 -25.71 34.87
CA MET A 329 -1.76 -24.40 34.21
C MET A 329 -1.75 -24.56 32.69
N TYR A 330 -0.87 -25.40 32.15
CA TYR A 330 -0.85 -25.71 30.71
C TYR A 330 -2.18 -26.34 30.27
N ASP A 331 -2.70 -27.32 31.01
CA ASP A 331 -3.98 -27.96 30.69
C ASP A 331 -5.14 -26.94 30.76
N ALA A 332 -5.10 -25.97 31.69
CA ALA A 332 -6.11 -24.91 31.78
C ALA A 332 -6.04 -23.97 30.57
N LEU A 333 -4.84 -23.52 30.19
CA LEU A 333 -4.62 -22.67 29.02
C LEU A 333 -5.06 -23.36 27.73
N GLU A 334 -4.77 -24.65 27.54
CA GLU A 334 -5.19 -25.39 26.35
C GLU A 334 -6.72 -25.49 26.26
N ASN A 335 -7.42 -25.70 27.38
CA ASN A 335 -8.87 -25.72 27.40
C ASN A 335 -9.48 -24.33 27.14
N GLU A 336 -8.90 -23.28 27.70
CA GLU A 336 -9.40 -21.91 27.49
C GLU A 336 -9.12 -21.44 26.05
N GLN A 337 -7.98 -21.82 25.47
CA GLN A 337 -7.71 -21.57 24.05
C GLN A 337 -8.79 -22.18 23.15
N LEU A 338 -9.17 -23.44 23.37
CA LEU A 338 -10.25 -24.09 22.60
C LEU A 338 -11.60 -23.38 22.77
N ARG A 339 -11.87 -22.85 23.97
CA ARG A 339 -13.08 -22.07 24.24
C ARG A 339 -13.06 -20.74 23.48
N LEU A 340 -11.94 -20.01 23.50
CA LEU A 340 -11.76 -18.77 22.76
C LEU A 340 -11.87 -18.97 21.25
N GLU A 341 -11.32 -20.06 20.72
CA GLU A 341 -11.45 -20.44 19.31
C GLU A 341 -12.92 -20.68 18.92
N ALA A 342 -13.69 -21.38 19.77
CA ALA A 342 -15.12 -21.59 19.54
C ALA A 342 -15.93 -20.28 19.63
N MET A 343 -15.61 -19.39 20.58
CA MET A 343 -16.25 -18.08 20.67
C MET A 343 -15.97 -17.22 19.43
N LEU A 344 -14.73 -17.26 18.91
CA LEU A 344 -14.36 -16.51 17.72
C LEU A 344 -15.06 -17.04 16.46
N GLU A 345 -15.29 -18.36 16.36
CA GLU A 345 -16.08 -18.96 15.27
C GLU A 345 -17.51 -18.40 15.23
N ASP A 346 -18.15 -18.22 16.39
CA ASP A 346 -19.50 -17.65 16.49
C ASP A 346 -19.53 -16.13 16.23
N LEU A 347 -18.43 -15.41 16.48
CA LEU A 347 -18.33 -13.96 16.31
C LEU A 347 -18.06 -13.53 14.85
N GLY A 348 -17.58 -14.45 14.02
CA GLY A 348 -17.24 -14.21 12.62
C GLY A 348 -15.85 -13.63 12.43
N SER A 349 -15.52 -13.39 11.16
CA SER A 349 -14.18 -13.00 10.72
C SER A 349 -13.76 -11.61 11.19
N CYS A 350 -14.69 -10.65 11.28
CA CYS A 350 -14.37 -9.24 11.50
C CYS A 350 -15.35 -8.51 12.43
N SER A 351 -14.80 -7.56 13.20
CA SER A 351 -15.54 -6.64 14.05
C SER A 351 -15.52 -5.23 13.46
N TRP A 352 -16.59 -4.48 13.74
CA TRP A 352 -16.85 -3.18 13.13
C TRP A 352 -17.16 -2.14 14.18
N GLU A 353 -16.56 -0.96 14.07
CA GLU A 353 -16.94 0.19 14.88
C GLU A 353 -18.26 0.78 14.37
N SER A 354 -19.12 1.16 15.30
CA SER A 354 -20.37 1.85 15.01
C SER A 354 -20.13 3.23 14.37
N LEU A 355 -20.98 3.57 13.40
CA LEU A 355 -20.98 4.88 12.74
C LEU A 355 -21.70 5.98 13.56
N GLY A 356 -22.40 5.60 14.64
CA GLY A 356 -23.07 6.54 15.54
C GLY A 356 -24.51 6.16 15.88
N ILE A 357 -25.24 7.09 16.51
CA ILE A 357 -26.65 6.89 16.87
C ILE A 357 -27.53 7.30 15.69
N VAL A 358 -28.39 6.41 15.22
CA VAL A 358 -29.30 6.68 14.10
C VAL A 358 -30.34 7.73 14.50
N SER A 359 -30.45 8.81 13.73
CA SER A 359 -31.43 9.89 13.94
C SER A 359 -32.63 9.77 12.99
N ASP A 360 -32.41 9.31 11.75
CA ASP A 360 -33.43 9.18 10.72
C ASP A 360 -33.09 8.07 9.72
N ILE A 361 -34.13 7.49 9.10
CA ILE A 361 -34.04 6.40 8.12
C ILE A 361 -35.01 6.69 6.97
N ASP A 362 -34.49 6.99 5.78
CA ASP A 362 -35.27 7.18 4.56
C ASP A 362 -35.10 5.99 3.62
N ILE A 363 -36.20 5.44 3.10
CA ILE A 363 -36.20 4.24 2.24
C ILE A 363 -36.84 4.56 0.88
N TYR A 364 -36.17 4.13 -0.18
CA TYR A 364 -36.56 4.31 -1.57
C TYR A 364 -36.68 2.94 -2.26
N TRP A 365 -37.82 2.68 -2.93
CA TRP A 365 -38.18 1.41 -3.58
C TRP A 365 -38.41 1.57 -5.09
#